data_AF-A0A8S9NFW3-F1
#
_entry.id   AF-A0A8S9NFW3-F1
#
_cell.length_a   1.000
_cell.length_b   1.000
_cell.length_c   1.000
_cell.angle_alpha   90.00
_cell.angle_beta   90.00
_cell.angle_gamma   90.00
#
_symmetry.space_group_name_H-M   'P 1'
#
loop_
_entity.id
_entity.type
_entity.pdbx_description
1 polymer ?
#
loop_
_entity_poly.entity_id
_entity_poly.type
_entity_poly.pdbx_seq_one_letter_code
_entity_poly.pdbx_strand_id
1 'polypeptide(L)'
;MKYFPLLELPEEIQALVVERVARNSFQDLHGLKASSKSMKALAERRGVYYFYDMLSVPWGLNMPSQLLKSCYAEGNPSTLYIKGV
;
A
#
# COMPACT_ATOMS: atom_id res chain seq x y z
N MET A 1 -20.36 -7.80 17.53
CA MET A 1 -20.17 -6.67 16.60
C MET A 1 -20.74 -7.07 15.25
N LYS A 2 -21.55 -6.21 14.61
CA LYS A 2 -21.88 -6.39 13.19
C LYS A 2 -20.65 -5.99 12.40
N TYR A 3 -19.99 -6.94 11.75
CA TYR A 3 -18.88 -6.64 10.85
C TYR A 3 -19.47 -5.98 9.62
N PHE A 4 -19.10 -4.72 9.36
CA PHE A 4 -19.41 -4.07 8.10
C PHE A 4 -18.38 -4.55 7.08
N PRO A 5 -18.77 -5.30 6.04
CA PRO A 5 -17.81 -5.78 5.06
C PRO A 5 -17.23 -4.60 4.29
N LEU A 6 -15.90 -4.50 4.23
CA LEU A 6 -15.22 -3.46 3.44
C LEU A 6 -15.73 -3.42 1.99
N LEU A 7 -16.09 -4.58 1.45
CA LEU A 7 -16.61 -4.74 0.09
C LEU A 7 -18.00 -4.14 -0.14
N GLU A 8 -18.78 -3.89 0.91
CA GLU A 8 -20.10 -3.25 0.81
C GLU A 8 -20.02 -1.72 0.77
N LEU A 9 -18.83 -1.15 1.03
CA LEU A 9 -18.62 0.29 0.96
C LEU A 9 -18.46 0.77 -0.50
N PRO A 10 -18.74 2.05 -0.79
CA PRO A 10 -18.38 2.65 -2.07
C PRO A 10 -16.87 2.50 -2.36
N GLU A 11 -16.52 2.33 -3.64
CA GLU A 11 -15.15 2.07 -4.07
C GLU A 11 -14.19 3.20 -3.66
N GLU A 12 -14.67 4.44 -3.61
CA GLU A 12 -13.90 5.60 -3.14
C GLU A 12 -13.50 5.47 -1.67
N ILE A 13 -14.43 4.99 -0.83
CA ILE A 13 -14.16 4.75 0.59
C ILE A 13 -13.22 3.56 0.75
N GLN A 14 -13.42 2.49 -0.03
CA GLN A 14 -12.51 1.36 -0.04
C GLN A 14 -11.08 1.79 -0.41
N ALA A 15 -10.93 2.62 -1.45
CA ALA A 15 -9.62 3.13 -1.88
C ALA A 15 -8.94 3.94 -0.76
N LEU A 16 -9.67 4.84 -0.10
CA LEU A 16 -9.16 5.60 1.04
C LEU A 16 -8.71 4.69 2.19
N VAL A 17 -9.46 3.63 2.49
CA VAL A 17 -9.07 2.65 3.51
C VAL A 17 -7.76 1.97 3.09
N VAL A 18 -7.63 1.53 1.84
CA VAL A 18 -6.42 0.87 1.34
C VAL A 18 -5.19 1.81 1.40
N GLU A 19 -5.34 3.08 1.03
CA GLU A 19 -4.30 4.10 1.17
C GLU A 19 -3.86 4.28 2.64
N ARG A 20 -4.82 4.28 3.57
CA ARG A 20 -4.50 4.34 5.00
C ARG A 20 -3.82 3.08 5.50
N VAL A 21 -4.20 1.90 5.03
CA VAL A 21 -3.52 0.67 5.38
C VAL A 21 -2.09 0.68 4.86
N ALA A 22 -1.86 1.16 3.63
CA ALA A 22 -0.52 1.29 3.05
C ALA A 22 0.42 2.18 3.85
N ARG A 23 -0.12 3.21 4.50
CA ARG A 23 0.63 4.08 5.40
C ARG A 23 0.95 3.43 6.75
N ASN A 24 0.15 2.49 7.22
CA ASN A 24 0.25 2.01 8.61
C ASN A 24 0.82 0.59 8.73
N SER A 25 0.64 -0.27 7.72
CA SER A 25 0.99 -1.68 7.85
C SER A 25 1.26 -2.33 6.50
N PHE A 26 2.54 -2.64 6.26
CA PHE A 26 2.99 -3.46 5.14
C PHE A 26 2.25 -4.81 5.08
N GLN A 27 2.14 -5.47 6.23
CA GLN A 27 1.55 -6.80 6.32
C GLN A 27 0.06 -6.79 5.98
N ASP A 28 -0.70 -5.83 6.51
CA ASP A 28 -2.14 -5.75 6.25
C ASP A 28 -2.42 -5.35 4.80
N LEU A 29 -1.58 -4.49 4.20
CA LEU A 29 -1.70 -4.16 2.78
C LEU A 29 -1.49 -5.40 1.90
N HIS A 30 -0.49 -6.23 2.23
CA HIS A 30 -0.25 -7.47 1.50
C HIS A 30 -1.39 -8.48 1.70
N GLY A 31 -1.96 -8.55 2.92
CA GLY A 31 -3.15 -9.34 3.21
C GLY A 31 -4.37 -8.89 2.39
N LEU A 32 -4.62 -7.57 2.32
CA LEU A 32 -5.67 -6.99 1.49
C LEU A 32 -5.47 -7.35 0.01
N LYS A 33 -4.24 -7.22 -0.50
CA LYS A 33 -3.91 -7.58 -1.87
C LYS A 33 -4.19 -9.05 -2.20
N ALA A 34 -3.98 -9.94 -1.23
CA ALA A 34 -4.26 -11.38 -1.37
C ALA A 34 -5.74 -11.74 -1.21
N SER A 35 -6.56 -10.87 -0.62
CA SER A 35 -7.96 -11.17 -0.27
C SER A 35 -8.89 -11.30 -1.47
N SER A 36 -8.74 -10.44 -2.49
CA SER A 36 -9.63 -10.41 -3.65
C SER A 36 -9.04 -9.61 -4.82
N LYS A 37 -9.61 -9.81 -6.02
CA LYS A 37 -9.20 -9.07 -7.23
C LYS A 37 -9.48 -7.56 -7.12
N SER A 38 -10.60 -7.18 -6.50
CA SER A 38 -10.95 -5.76 -6.29
C SER A 38 -9.97 -5.09 -5.34
N MET A 39 -9.67 -5.72 -4.19
CA MET A 39 -8.69 -5.20 -3.24
C MET A 39 -7.29 -5.12 -3.84
N LYS A 40 -6.89 -6.10 -4.65
CA LYS A 40 -5.63 -6.04 -5.40
C LYS A 40 -5.59 -4.81 -6.32
N ALA A 41 -6.66 -4.56 -7.08
CA ALA A 41 -6.72 -3.42 -7.99
C ALA A 41 -6.64 -2.08 -7.23
N LEU A 42 -7.32 -1.96 -6.08
CA LEU A 42 -7.23 -0.78 -5.23
C LEU A 42 -5.82 -0.60 -4.63
N ALA A 43 -5.18 -1.67 -4.19
CA ALA A 43 -3.82 -1.66 -3.62
C ALA A 43 -2.71 -1.34 -4.64
N GLU A 44 -3.03 -1.36 -5.94
CA GLU A 44 -2.11 -1.00 -7.04
C GLU A 44 -2.41 0.40 -7.62
N ARG A 45 -3.34 1.17 -7.02
CA ARG A 45 -3.60 2.56 -7.41
C ARG A 45 -2.47 3.50 -6.99
N ARG A 46 -2.34 4.60 -7.74
CA ARG A 46 -1.31 5.64 -7.52
C ARG A 46 -1.24 6.18 -6.09
N GLY A 47 -2.39 6.50 -5.48
CA GLY A 47 -2.44 7.04 -4.12
C GLY A 47 -1.81 6.11 -3.08
N VAL A 48 -1.89 4.79 -3.29
CA VAL A 48 -1.27 3.80 -2.40
C VAL A 48 0.25 3.94 -2.39
N TYR A 49 0.87 4.13 -3.56
CA TYR A 49 2.31 4.33 -3.67
C TYR A 49 2.77 5.66 -3.05
N TYR A 50 1.96 6.71 -3.13
CA TYR A 50 2.23 7.98 -2.46
C TYR A 50 2.23 7.84 -0.92
N PHE A 51 1.25 7.12 -0.37
CA PHE A 51 1.10 6.95 1.08
C PHE A 51 1.88 5.78 1.69
N TYR A 52 2.47 4.92 0.86
CA TYR A 52 3.15 3.70 1.29
C TYR A 52 4.23 3.98 2.33
N ASP A 53 4.18 3.35 3.50
CA ASP A 53 5.27 3.47 4.46
C ASP A 53 6.44 2.55 4.08
N MET A 54 7.38 3.11 3.34
CA MET A 54 8.60 2.42 2.91
C MET A 54 9.51 2.01 4.08
N LEU A 55 9.39 2.62 5.26
CA LEU A 55 10.19 2.25 6.43
C LEU A 55 9.70 0.96 7.07
N SER A 56 8.43 0.61 6.88
CA SER A 56 7.84 -0.65 7.34
C SER A 56 8.23 -1.87 6.51
N VAL A 57 8.88 -1.68 5.35
CA VAL A 57 9.29 -2.75 4.45
C VAL A 57 10.52 -3.49 5.03
N PRO A 58 10.51 -4.83 5.08
CA PRO A 58 11.66 -5.61 5.55
C PRO A 58 12.76 -5.69 4.48
N TRP A 59 13.51 -4.59 4.31
CA TRP A 59 14.54 -4.42 3.28
C TRP A 59 15.64 -5.49 3.24
N GLY A 60 15.87 -6.21 4.35
CA GLY A 60 16.90 -7.25 4.45
C GLY A 60 16.57 -8.57 3.75
N LEU A 61 15.34 -8.77 3.25
CA LEU A 61 14.88 -10.06 2.72
C LEU A 61 14.83 -10.12 1.19
N ASN A 62 14.73 -8.97 0.52
CA ASN A 62 14.86 -8.73 -0.92
C ASN A 62 14.50 -7.27 -1.12
N MET A 63 15.27 -6.50 -1.89
CA MET A 63 14.93 -5.10 -2.17
C MET A 63 13.92 -5.06 -3.33
N PRO A 64 12.63 -4.74 -3.11
CA PRO A 64 11.66 -4.67 -4.19
C PRO A 64 11.91 -3.39 -5.02
N SER A 65 12.86 -3.46 -5.95
CA SER A 65 13.32 -2.33 -6.77
C SER A 65 12.18 -1.67 -7.54
N GLN A 66 11.18 -2.44 -7.96
CA GLN A 66 9.99 -1.92 -8.65
C GLN A 66 9.03 -1.18 -7.72
N LEU A 67 8.86 -1.64 -6.47
CA LEU A 67 8.05 -0.91 -5.48
C LEU A 67 8.69 0.44 -5.17
N LEU A 68 10.00 0.47 -4.92
CA LEU A 68 10.73 1.71 -4.66
C LEU A 68 10.62 2.70 -5.84
N LYS A 69 10.76 2.22 -7.08
CA LYS A 69 10.58 3.03 -8.29
C LYS A 69 9.17 3.61 -8.40
N SER A 70 8.14 2.80 -8.16
CA SER A 70 6.75 3.28 -8.19
C SER A 70 6.47 4.33 -7.12
N CYS A 71 6.91 4.09 -5.87
CA CYS A 71 6.76 5.07 -4.78
C CYS A 71 7.52 6.38 -5.08
N TYR A 72 8.72 6.30 -5.64
CA TYR A 72 9.49 7.48 -6.04
C TYR A 72 8.79 8.26 -7.15
N ALA A 73 8.28 7.58 -8.18
CA ALA A 73 7.57 8.22 -9.30
C ALA A 73 6.29 8.95 -8.85
N GLU A 74 5.62 8.45 -7.82
CA GLU A 74 4.43 9.09 -7.23
C GLU A 74 4.79 10.15 -6.17
N GLY A 75 6.07 10.40 -5.90
CA GLY A 75 6.52 11.48 -5.00
C GLY A 75 6.46 11.14 -3.51
N ASN A 76 6.55 9.86 -3.14
CA ASN A 76 6.50 9.41 -1.76
C ASN A 76 7.74 9.89 -0.97
N PRO A 77 7.57 10.67 0.12
CA PRO A 77 8.70 11.25 0.87
C PRO A 77 9.56 10.22 1.61
N SER A 78 8.99 9.06 1.97
CA SER A 78 9.73 8.00 2.67
C SER A 78 10.83 7.39 1.79
N THR A 79 10.74 7.54 0.46
CA THR A 79 11.77 7.05 -0.47
C THR A 79 13.11 7.80 -0.33
N LEU A 80 13.10 9.05 0.15
CA LEU A 80 14.31 9.84 0.37
C LEU A 80 15.23 9.25 1.44
N TYR A 81 14.67 8.50 2.37
CA TYR A 81 15.38 7.92 3.52
C TYR A 81 15.87 6.49 3.28
N ILE A 82 15.46 5.87 2.16
CA ILE A 82 15.92 4.54 1.79
C ILE A 82 17.27 4.67 1.08
N LYS A 83 18.38 4.40 1.79
CA LYS A 83 19.72 4.34 1.19
C LYS A 83 19.79 3.18 0.17
N GLY A 84 20.13 3.50 -1.08
CA GLY A 84 20.27 2.51 -2.15
C GLY A 84 19.70 2.90 -3.51
N VAL A 85 19.42 4.20 -3.73
CA VAL A 85 19.17 4.77 -5.07
C VAL A 85 20.50 5.16 -5.71
#